data_AF-A0A7V3SU30-F1
#
_entry.id   AF-A0A7V3SU30-F1
#
_cell.length_a   1.000
_cell.length_b   1.000
_cell.length_c   1.000
_cell.angle_alpha   90.00
_cell.angle_beta   90.00
_cell.angle_gamma   90.00
#
_symmetry.space_group_name_H-M   'P 1'
#
loop_
_entity.id
_entity.type
_entity.pdbx_description
1 polymer ?
#
loop_
_entity_poly.entity_id
_entity_poly.type
_entity_poly.pdbx_seq_one_letter_code
_entity_poly.pdbx_strand_id
1 'polypeptide(L)'
;MLKDRLDKIIVMKGLVESRERAKALIIEGRVFVNGMKITKPGHAVDSESEIIIKKSIPYVSRGGLKLEEAIKYFNIKVKDKVIMDVVASTGGFTDCLLQMGAKKVYCVDVGYGQLAWKLRNDPRVVLLERTNVRYIDEFIKQNRYKNEKLEDIVGKNIDLITIDVSFISLTKVISVVMGYLKNNGEMLALIKPQFEVCKGEVGKGGIVREE
;
A
#
# COMPACT_ATOMS: atom_id res chain seq x y z
N MET A 1 -31.39 -27.01 -10.53
CA MET A 1 -30.06 -26.42 -10.30
C MET A 1 -29.32 -27.26 -9.28
N LEU A 2 -28.09 -27.67 -9.62
CA LEU A 2 -27.31 -28.54 -8.74
C LEU A 2 -26.69 -27.68 -7.64
N LYS A 3 -27.22 -27.76 -6.42
CA LYS A 3 -26.58 -27.17 -5.24
C LYS A 3 -25.59 -28.17 -4.67
N ASP A 4 -24.33 -27.76 -4.54
CA ASP A 4 -23.30 -28.54 -3.85
C ASP A 4 -22.42 -27.61 -3.01
N ARG A 5 -21.47 -28.18 -2.28
CA ARG A 5 -20.54 -27.46 -1.43
C ARG A 5 -19.63 -26.57 -2.27
N LEU A 6 -19.43 -25.35 -1.81
CA LEU A 6 -18.56 -24.35 -2.43
C LEU A 6 -17.14 -24.90 -2.72
N ASP A 7 -16.56 -25.66 -1.80
CA ASP A 7 -15.24 -26.28 -2.00
C ASP A 7 -15.18 -27.26 -3.19
N LYS A 8 -16.29 -27.93 -3.52
CA LYS A 8 -16.38 -28.81 -4.69
C LYS A 8 -16.68 -28.03 -5.96
N ILE A 9 -17.62 -27.06 -5.91
CA ILE A 9 -18.00 -26.28 -7.09
C ILE A 9 -16.81 -25.50 -7.62
N ILE A 10 -15.97 -24.94 -6.75
CA ILE A 10 -14.73 -24.26 -7.13
C ILE A 10 -13.80 -25.14 -7.95
N VAL A 11 -13.62 -26.41 -7.55
CA VAL A 11 -12.76 -27.37 -8.26
C VAL A 11 -13.43 -27.86 -9.54
N MET A 12 -14.73 -28.15 -9.51
CA MET A 12 -15.52 -28.55 -10.67
C MET A 12 -15.50 -27.51 -11.78
N LYS A 13 -15.49 -26.21 -11.42
CA LYS A 13 -15.32 -25.08 -12.35
C LYS A 13 -13.88 -24.84 -12.79
N GLY A 14 -12.91 -25.64 -12.32
CA GLY A 14 -11.49 -25.50 -12.66
C GLY A 14 -10.83 -24.22 -12.13
N LEU A 15 -11.43 -23.56 -11.11
CA LEU A 15 -10.89 -22.30 -10.57
C LEU A 15 -9.62 -22.52 -9.72
N VAL A 16 -9.43 -23.74 -9.21
CA VAL A 16 -8.23 -24.18 -8.48
C VAL A 16 -8.01 -25.68 -8.72
N GLU A 17 -6.79 -26.14 -8.43
CA GLU A 17 -6.35 -27.51 -8.74
C GLU A 17 -6.83 -28.58 -7.75
N SER A 18 -7.22 -28.20 -6.52
CA SER A 18 -7.62 -29.18 -5.49
C SER A 18 -8.65 -28.66 -4.50
N ARG A 19 -9.39 -29.58 -3.85
CA ARG A 19 -10.39 -29.22 -2.83
C ARG A 19 -9.72 -28.63 -1.59
N GLU A 20 -8.52 -29.08 -1.25
CA GLU A 20 -7.70 -28.57 -0.16
C GLU A 20 -7.37 -27.10 -0.41
N ARG A 21 -6.97 -26.77 -1.64
CA ARG A 21 -6.71 -25.39 -2.05
C ARG A 21 -7.98 -24.54 -1.99
N ALA A 22 -9.11 -25.08 -2.48
CA ALA A 22 -10.41 -24.40 -2.39
C ALA A 22 -10.79 -24.07 -0.94
N LYS A 23 -10.69 -25.05 -0.02
CA LYS A 23 -10.98 -24.87 1.41
C LYS A 23 -10.11 -23.78 2.03
N ALA A 24 -8.81 -23.79 1.77
CA ALA A 24 -7.87 -22.80 2.30
C ALA A 24 -8.29 -21.38 1.87
N LEU A 25 -8.55 -21.17 0.57
CA LEU A 25 -8.96 -19.86 0.04
C LEU A 25 -10.32 -19.39 0.59
N ILE A 26 -11.26 -20.31 0.80
CA ILE A 26 -12.55 -20.00 1.43
C ILE A 26 -12.33 -19.55 2.88
N ILE A 27 -11.55 -20.31 3.67
CA ILE A 27 -11.26 -20.00 5.07
C ILE A 27 -10.50 -18.67 5.20
N GLU A 28 -9.56 -18.40 4.29
CA GLU A 28 -8.85 -17.12 4.16
C GLU A 28 -9.77 -15.95 3.75
N GLY A 29 -11.05 -16.21 3.48
CA GLY A 29 -12.03 -15.20 3.09
C GLY A 29 -11.80 -14.62 1.70
N ARG A 30 -11.14 -15.38 0.82
CA ARG A 30 -10.79 -14.94 -0.55
C ARG A 30 -11.84 -15.29 -1.58
N VAL A 31 -12.84 -16.08 -1.22
CA VAL A 31 -13.89 -16.51 -2.13
C VAL A 31 -15.16 -15.67 -1.95
N PHE A 32 -15.67 -15.16 -3.06
CA PHE A 32 -16.91 -14.41 -3.15
C PHE A 32 -17.87 -15.16 -4.07
N VAL A 33 -19.13 -15.26 -3.67
CA VAL A 33 -20.22 -15.90 -4.42
C VAL A 33 -21.30 -14.84 -4.63
N ASN A 34 -21.59 -14.49 -5.89
CA ASN A 34 -22.52 -13.41 -6.25
C ASN A 34 -22.23 -12.11 -5.45
N GLY A 35 -20.94 -11.73 -5.36
CA GLY A 35 -20.48 -10.55 -4.62
C GLY A 35 -20.39 -10.69 -3.09
N MET A 36 -20.90 -11.77 -2.49
CA MET A 36 -20.83 -12.01 -1.04
C MET A 36 -19.64 -12.87 -0.66
N LYS A 37 -18.85 -12.43 0.34
CA LYS A 37 -17.73 -13.21 0.87
C LYS A 37 -18.23 -14.43 1.64
N ILE A 38 -17.75 -15.61 1.28
CA ILE A 38 -18.08 -16.87 1.95
C ILE A 38 -16.82 -17.42 2.61
N THR A 39 -16.92 -17.75 3.90
CA THR A 39 -15.80 -18.30 4.71
C THR A 39 -15.99 -19.75 5.15
N LYS A 40 -17.12 -20.38 4.79
CA LYS A 40 -17.45 -21.77 5.14
C LYS A 40 -17.33 -22.66 3.89
N PRO A 41 -16.34 -23.59 3.82
CA PRO A 41 -16.15 -24.44 2.64
C PRO A 41 -17.36 -25.30 2.26
N GLY A 42 -18.13 -25.72 3.26
CA GLY A 42 -19.35 -26.51 3.07
C GLY A 42 -20.61 -25.69 2.81
N HIS A 43 -20.51 -24.39 2.57
CA HIS A 43 -21.67 -23.59 2.19
C HIS A 43 -22.25 -24.11 0.86
N ALA A 44 -23.56 -24.39 0.84
CA ALA A 44 -24.23 -24.88 -0.35
C ALA A 44 -24.45 -23.72 -1.32
N VAL A 45 -23.93 -23.85 -2.53
CA VAL A 45 -23.99 -22.82 -3.58
C VAL A 45 -24.55 -23.43 -4.86
N ASP A 46 -25.23 -22.60 -5.65
CA ASP A 46 -25.70 -23.00 -6.97
C ASP A 46 -24.53 -23.12 -7.94
N SER A 47 -24.51 -24.17 -8.78
CA SER A 47 -23.50 -24.33 -9.84
C SER A 47 -23.43 -23.13 -10.78
N GLU A 48 -24.53 -22.39 -10.94
CA GLU A 48 -24.59 -21.21 -11.81
C GLU A 48 -24.16 -19.91 -11.12
N SER A 49 -23.84 -19.95 -9.82
CA SER A 49 -23.38 -18.75 -9.11
C SER A 49 -22.07 -18.23 -9.68
N GLU A 50 -21.94 -16.91 -9.75
CA GLU A 50 -20.67 -16.25 -10.04
C GLU A 50 -19.73 -16.44 -8.85
N ILE A 51 -18.56 -17.05 -9.08
CA ILE A 51 -17.56 -17.29 -8.04
C ILE A 51 -16.28 -16.55 -8.40
N ILE A 52 -15.87 -15.64 -7.51
CA ILE A 52 -14.66 -14.86 -7.66
C ILE A 52 -13.69 -15.24 -6.54
N ILE A 53 -12.50 -15.70 -6.92
CA ILE A 53 -11.40 -15.97 -5.98
C ILE A 53 -10.41 -14.81 -6.07
N LYS A 54 -10.30 -14.03 -5.01
CA LYS A 54 -9.30 -12.95 -4.93
C LYS A 54 -7.90 -13.57 -4.76
N LYS A 55 -6.97 -13.17 -5.63
CA LYS A 55 -5.55 -13.56 -5.51
C LYS A 55 -4.97 -13.12 -4.17
N SER A 56 -4.09 -13.96 -3.62
CA SER A 56 -3.16 -13.54 -2.57
C SER A 56 -2.31 -12.41 -3.11
N ILE A 57 -2.16 -11.34 -2.35
CA ILE A 57 -1.12 -10.34 -2.59
C ILE A 57 -0.10 -10.47 -1.45
N PRO A 58 1.20 -10.36 -1.73
CA PRO A 58 2.24 -10.57 -0.72
C PRO A 58 2.34 -9.43 0.31
N TYR A 59 1.60 -8.35 0.07
CA TYR A 59 1.63 -7.13 0.88
C TYR A 59 0.29 -6.90 1.60
N VAL A 60 0.31 -6.11 2.68
CA VAL A 60 -0.91 -5.75 3.44
C VAL A 60 -1.98 -5.05 2.61
N SER A 61 -1.62 -4.45 1.48
CA SER A 61 -2.56 -3.84 0.55
C SER A 61 -2.05 -3.91 -0.88
N ARG A 62 -2.95 -3.67 -1.85
CA ARG A 62 -2.61 -3.65 -3.28
C ARG A 62 -1.60 -2.56 -3.64
N GLY A 63 -1.40 -1.56 -2.77
CA GLY A 63 -0.38 -0.54 -2.98
C GLY A 63 1.00 -1.15 -3.17
N GLY A 64 1.35 -2.19 -2.41
CA GLY A 64 2.66 -2.82 -2.52
C GLY A 64 2.97 -3.38 -3.92
N LEU A 65 1.96 -3.88 -4.65
CA LEU A 65 2.16 -4.35 -6.02
C LEU A 65 2.59 -3.22 -6.97
N LYS A 66 2.00 -2.04 -6.81
CA LYS A 66 2.33 -0.86 -7.64
C LYS A 66 3.79 -0.45 -7.42
N LEU A 67 4.19 -0.40 -6.15
CA LEU A 67 5.55 -0.02 -5.80
C LEU A 67 6.56 -1.08 -6.26
N GLU A 68 6.24 -2.36 -6.09
CA GLU A 68 7.08 -3.46 -6.55
C GLU A 68 7.36 -3.38 -8.07
N GLU A 69 6.32 -3.15 -8.87
CA GLU A 69 6.46 -2.97 -10.32
C GLU A 69 7.33 -1.76 -10.65
N ALA A 70 7.12 -0.61 -10.00
CA ALA A 70 7.94 0.59 -10.21
C ALA A 70 9.41 0.34 -9.86
N ILE A 71 9.70 -0.27 -8.71
CA ILE A 71 11.07 -0.56 -8.27
C ILE A 71 11.78 -1.47 -9.29
N LYS A 72 11.08 -2.52 -9.78
CA LYS A 72 11.63 -3.44 -10.79
C LYS A 72 11.89 -2.73 -12.10
N TYR A 73 10.93 -1.94 -12.58
CA TYR A 73 11.02 -1.23 -13.85
C TYR A 73 12.17 -0.21 -13.86
N PHE A 74 12.29 0.60 -12.80
CA PHE A 74 13.33 1.62 -12.68
C PHE A 74 14.66 1.07 -12.11
N ASN A 75 14.73 -0.23 -11.79
CA ASN A 75 15.89 -0.90 -11.20
C ASN A 75 16.42 -0.20 -9.93
N ILE A 76 15.50 0.21 -9.05
CA ILE A 76 15.84 0.93 -7.82
C ILE A 76 16.34 -0.04 -6.75
N LYS A 77 17.50 0.25 -6.17
CA LYS A 77 18.02 -0.52 -5.04
C LYS A 77 17.25 -0.14 -3.78
N VAL A 78 16.74 -1.10 -3.02
CA VAL A 78 16.00 -0.86 -1.75
C VAL A 78 16.75 -1.40 -0.54
N LYS A 79 17.49 -2.50 -0.72
CA LYS A 79 18.22 -3.17 0.36
C LYS A 79 19.13 -2.19 1.11
N ASP A 80 19.09 -2.27 2.44
CA ASP A 80 19.91 -1.51 3.38
C ASP A 80 19.71 0.03 3.35
N LYS A 81 18.69 0.52 2.65
CA LYS A 81 18.36 1.96 2.58
C LYS A 81 17.42 2.43 3.69
N VAL A 82 17.57 3.70 4.07
CA VAL A 82 16.64 4.48 4.89
C VAL A 82 15.65 5.20 3.98
N ILE A 83 14.36 4.98 4.20
CA ILE A 83 13.31 5.33 3.24
C ILE A 83 12.22 6.13 3.95
N MET A 84 11.67 7.12 3.27
CA MET A 84 10.46 7.83 3.71
C MET A 84 9.28 7.46 2.82
N ASP A 85 8.24 6.90 3.41
CA ASP A 85 6.98 6.56 2.75
C ASP A 85 5.93 7.62 3.08
N VAL A 86 5.61 8.46 2.09
CA VAL A 86 4.69 9.59 2.22
C VAL A 86 3.27 9.14 1.90
N VAL A 87 2.42 9.18 2.93
CA VAL A 87 1.07 8.60 2.98
C VAL A 87 1.10 7.07 2.99
N ALA A 88 1.65 6.53 4.08
CA ALA A 88 1.79 5.07 4.25
C ALA A 88 0.45 4.33 4.30
N SER A 89 -0.63 4.99 4.78
CA SER A 89 -1.98 4.45 4.91
C SER A 89 -1.99 3.11 5.68
N THR A 90 -2.53 2.05 5.08
CA THR A 90 -2.51 0.69 5.62
C THR A 90 -1.12 0.02 5.59
N GLY A 91 -0.18 0.59 4.82
CA GLY A 91 1.23 0.19 4.79
C GLY A 91 1.63 -0.66 3.58
N GLY A 92 0.91 -0.59 2.46
CA GLY A 92 1.21 -1.42 1.28
C GLY A 92 2.62 -1.19 0.72
N PHE A 93 3.01 0.07 0.56
CA PHE A 93 4.35 0.46 0.11
C PHE A 93 5.40 0.10 1.14
N THR A 94 5.19 0.51 2.39
CA THR A 94 6.03 0.13 3.55
C THR A 94 6.31 -1.39 3.62
N ASP A 95 5.29 -2.25 3.51
CA ASP A 95 5.46 -3.71 3.54
C ASP A 95 6.32 -4.20 2.37
N CYS A 96 6.12 -3.66 1.17
CA CYS A 96 6.94 -3.94 0.00
C CYS A 96 8.41 -3.57 0.24
N LEU A 97 8.67 -2.35 0.72
CA LEU A 97 10.03 -1.86 1.02
C LEU A 97 10.74 -2.73 2.06
N LEU A 98 10.05 -3.09 3.14
CA LEU A 98 10.60 -3.91 4.21
C LEU A 98 10.92 -5.34 3.73
N GLN A 99 10.06 -5.93 2.90
CA GLN A 99 10.29 -7.25 2.29
C GLN A 99 11.45 -7.20 1.29
N MET A 100 11.69 -6.06 0.63
CA MET A 100 12.84 -5.83 -0.25
C MET A 100 14.12 -5.43 0.49
N GLY A 101 14.10 -5.47 1.83
CA GLY A 101 15.29 -5.31 2.66
C GLY A 101 15.62 -3.88 3.06
N ALA A 102 14.65 -2.95 3.04
CA ALA A 102 14.85 -1.62 3.61
C ALA A 102 15.36 -1.70 5.05
N LYS A 103 16.36 -0.87 5.38
CA LYS A 103 16.96 -0.78 6.72
C LYS A 103 16.00 -0.13 7.70
N LYS A 104 15.34 0.95 7.27
CA LYS A 104 14.41 1.74 8.08
C LYS A 104 13.39 2.42 7.17
N VAL A 105 12.13 2.49 7.60
CA VAL A 105 11.04 3.17 6.86
C VAL A 105 10.33 4.17 7.78
N TYR A 106 10.40 5.45 7.43
CA TYR A 106 9.63 6.52 8.04
C TYR A 106 8.26 6.61 7.37
N CYS A 107 7.21 6.25 8.10
CA CYS A 107 5.84 6.22 7.60
C CYS A 107 5.14 7.52 7.98
N VAL A 108 5.01 8.44 7.03
CA VAL A 108 4.29 9.72 7.24
C VAL A 108 2.84 9.52 6.85
N ASP A 109 1.91 9.85 7.76
CA ASP A 109 0.49 9.84 7.42
C ASP A 109 -0.31 10.85 8.24
N VAL A 110 -1.36 11.42 7.64
CA VAL A 110 -2.33 12.27 8.34
C VAL A 110 -3.28 11.47 9.23
N GLY A 111 -3.49 10.20 8.89
CA GLY A 111 -4.28 9.24 9.62
C GLY A 111 -3.63 8.81 10.94
N TYR A 112 -4.42 8.11 11.74
CA TYR A 112 -3.99 7.50 13.00
C TYR A 112 -4.55 6.08 13.09
N GLY A 113 -3.72 5.13 13.51
CA GLY A 113 -4.15 3.74 13.71
C GLY A 113 -4.36 2.96 12.41
N GLN A 114 -3.93 3.49 11.25
CA GLN A 114 -4.23 2.87 9.94
C GLN A 114 -3.23 1.79 9.55
N LEU A 115 -1.95 1.97 9.91
CA LEU A 115 -0.90 1.04 9.53
C LEU A 115 -1.17 -0.35 10.11
N ALA A 116 -1.07 -1.39 9.28
CA ALA A 116 -1.31 -2.77 9.68
C ALA A 116 -0.50 -3.16 10.92
N TRP A 117 -1.11 -3.93 11.82
CA TRP A 117 -0.53 -4.28 13.12
C TRP A 117 0.88 -4.87 13.02
N LYS A 118 1.13 -5.76 12.04
CA LYS A 118 2.47 -6.35 11.85
C LYS A 118 3.55 -5.30 11.53
N LEU A 119 3.20 -4.24 10.79
CA LEU A 119 4.14 -3.19 10.40
C LEU A 119 4.37 -2.20 11.54
N ARG A 120 3.30 -1.88 12.29
CA ARG A 120 3.41 -1.03 13.50
C ARG A 120 4.39 -1.59 14.52
N ASN A 121 4.52 -2.91 14.60
CA ASN A 121 5.41 -3.60 15.52
C ASN A 121 6.78 -3.97 14.89
N ASP A 122 7.02 -3.64 13.62
CA ASP A 122 8.33 -3.88 13.00
C ASP A 122 9.34 -2.84 13.53
N PRO A 123 10.49 -3.25 14.08
CA PRO A 123 11.47 -2.33 14.65
C PRO A 123 12.11 -1.38 13.63
N ARG A 124 12.02 -1.70 12.33
CA ARG A 124 12.51 -0.86 11.23
C ARG A 124 11.53 0.26 10.87
N VAL A 125 10.31 0.24 11.39
CA VAL A 125 9.27 1.22 11.10
C VAL A 125 9.29 2.36 12.13
N VAL A 126 9.30 3.59 11.64
CA VAL A 126 9.10 4.80 12.45
C VAL A 126 7.82 5.47 12.00
N LEU A 127 6.83 5.51 12.88
CA LEU A 127 5.53 6.09 12.61
C LEU A 127 5.54 7.60 12.86
N LEU A 128 5.13 8.36 11.85
CA LEU A 128 4.85 9.80 11.89
C LEU A 128 3.37 10.00 11.54
N GLU A 129 2.50 9.43 12.38
CA GLU A 129 1.03 9.54 12.25
C GLU A 129 0.55 10.94 12.63
N ARG A 130 -0.69 11.28 12.26
CA ARG A 130 -1.27 12.62 12.47
C ARG A 130 -0.39 13.75 11.93
N THR A 131 0.43 13.45 10.94
CA THR A 131 1.42 14.37 10.38
C THR A 131 1.07 14.65 8.93
N ASN A 132 0.65 15.89 8.67
CA ASN A 132 0.57 16.37 7.31
C ASN A 132 1.98 16.65 6.81
N VAL A 133 2.39 15.95 5.74
CA VAL A 133 3.74 16.05 5.18
C VAL A 133 4.16 17.48 4.86
N ARG A 134 3.21 18.37 4.51
CA ARG A 134 3.50 19.78 4.25
C ARG A 134 4.04 20.55 5.46
N TYR A 135 3.74 20.06 6.66
CA TYR A 135 4.10 20.65 7.94
C TYR A 135 5.00 19.71 8.74
N ILE A 136 5.67 18.77 8.09
CA ILE A 136 6.50 17.76 8.76
C ILE A 136 7.69 18.40 9.52
N ASP A 137 8.20 19.55 9.07
CA ASP A 137 9.19 20.33 9.82
C ASP A 137 8.70 20.74 11.22
N GLU A 138 7.43 21.12 11.36
CA GLU A 138 6.86 21.50 12.65
C GLU A 138 6.76 20.27 13.56
N PHE A 139 6.31 19.14 13.03
CA PHE A 139 6.29 17.87 13.74
C PHE A 139 7.70 17.48 14.22
N ILE A 140 8.69 17.56 13.33
CA ILE A 140 10.08 17.22 13.66
C ILE A 140 10.59 18.14 14.77
N LYS A 141 10.41 19.47 14.66
CA LYS A 141 10.84 20.43 15.69
C LYS A 141 10.24 20.11 17.07
N GLN A 142 8.95 19.76 17.12
CA GLN A 142 8.25 19.45 18.37
C GLN A 142 8.69 18.10 18.99
N ASN A 143 9.21 17.17 18.18
CA ASN A 143 9.52 15.80 18.62
C ASN A 143 11.03 15.48 18.61
N ARG A 144 11.89 16.34 18.08
CA ARG A 144 13.33 16.10 17.90
C ARG A 144 14.05 15.76 19.21
N TYR A 145 13.69 16.41 20.31
CA TYR A 145 14.30 16.16 21.62
C TYR A 145 13.72 14.94 22.34
N LYS A 146 12.63 14.36 21.82
CA LYS A 146 11.92 13.24 22.44
C LYS A 146 12.19 11.90 21.76
N ASN A 147 12.87 11.89 20.61
CA ASN A 147 12.90 10.72 19.76
C ASN A 147 14.21 10.62 18.96
N GLU A 148 15.15 9.84 19.48
CA GLU A 148 16.42 9.48 18.80
C GLU A 148 16.17 8.86 17.41
N LYS A 149 14.98 8.30 17.18
CA LYS A 149 14.59 7.70 15.89
C LYS A 149 14.48 8.70 14.75
N LEU A 150 14.55 10.02 14.96
CA LEU A 150 14.44 11.03 13.90
C LEU A 150 15.79 11.52 13.33
N GLU A 151 16.91 10.94 13.77
CA GLU A 151 18.27 11.32 13.35
C GLU A 151 18.46 11.40 11.83
N ASP A 152 17.94 10.43 11.07
CA ASP A 152 18.13 10.37 9.61
C ASP A 152 17.37 11.50 8.91
N ILE A 153 16.15 11.82 9.37
CA ILE A 153 15.35 12.93 8.83
C ILE A 153 16.05 14.26 9.12
N VAL A 154 16.48 14.46 10.37
CA VAL A 154 17.16 15.70 10.80
C VAL A 154 18.49 15.87 10.07
N GLY A 155 19.21 14.77 9.84
CA GLY A 155 20.47 14.73 9.11
C GLY A 155 20.33 14.74 7.59
N LYS A 156 19.10 14.79 7.05
CA LYS A 156 18.83 14.73 5.59
C LYS A 156 19.44 13.50 4.91
N ASN A 157 19.34 12.36 5.60
CA ASN A 157 19.96 11.10 5.23
C ASN A 157 18.92 10.08 4.72
N ILE A 158 17.91 10.55 3.97
CA ILE A 158 16.94 9.66 3.34
C ILE A 158 17.48 9.24 1.96
N ASP A 159 17.57 7.93 1.73
CA ASP A 159 18.08 7.35 0.49
C ASP A 159 17.02 7.27 -0.62
N LEU A 160 15.76 7.04 -0.24
CA LEU A 160 14.62 6.92 -1.15
C LEU A 160 13.38 7.55 -0.52
N ILE A 161 12.61 8.29 -1.31
CA ILE A 161 11.28 8.77 -0.92
C ILE A 161 10.23 8.14 -1.85
N THR A 162 9.19 7.53 -1.28
CA THR A 162 8.01 7.08 -2.02
C THR A 162 6.82 7.98 -1.72
N ILE A 163 6.04 8.36 -2.73
CA ILE A 163 4.90 9.27 -2.59
C ILE A 163 3.66 8.69 -3.28
N ASP A 164 2.63 8.34 -2.50
CA ASP A 164 1.30 7.91 -2.98
C ASP A 164 0.18 8.77 -2.38
N VAL A 165 0.20 10.07 -2.68
CA VAL A 165 -0.75 11.04 -2.12
C VAL A 165 -2.07 11.08 -2.91
N SER A 166 -3.16 11.48 -2.25
CA SER A 166 -4.45 11.73 -2.90
C SER A 166 -5.00 13.07 -2.44
N PHE A 167 -5.84 13.71 -3.26
CA PHE A 167 -6.48 15.01 -2.95
C PHE A 167 -5.50 16.19 -2.76
N ILE A 168 -4.25 16.03 -3.21
CA ILE A 168 -3.23 17.07 -3.20
C ILE A 168 -2.31 16.88 -4.41
N SER A 169 -1.90 17.98 -5.02
CA SER A 169 -0.88 17.97 -6.09
C SER A 169 0.48 17.59 -5.53
N LEU A 170 1.20 16.74 -6.26
CA LEU A 170 2.57 16.32 -5.97
C LEU A 170 3.53 17.51 -5.84
N THR A 171 3.32 18.60 -6.60
CA THR A 171 4.17 19.80 -6.55
C THR A 171 4.29 20.39 -5.13
N LYS A 172 3.20 20.33 -4.36
CA LYS A 172 3.15 20.81 -2.96
C LYS A 172 3.83 19.87 -1.97
N VAL A 173 3.97 18.60 -2.35
CA VAL A 173 4.58 17.56 -1.49
C VAL A 173 6.07 17.45 -1.77
N ILE A 174 6.45 17.36 -3.05
CA ILE A 174 7.84 17.24 -3.51
C ILE A 174 8.69 18.39 -2.98
N SER A 175 8.20 19.64 -3.07
CA SER A 175 8.93 20.82 -2.58
C SER A 175 9.32 20.75 -1.10
N VAL A 176 8.54 20.06 -0.28
CA VAL A 176 8.84 19.86 1.15
C VAL A 176 9.76 18.67 1.36
N VAL A 177 9.42 17.50 0.80
CA VAL A 177 10.15 16.26 1.13
C VAL A 177 11.54 16.18 0.50
N MET A 178 11.79 16.93 -0.57
CA MET A 178 13.13 17.12 -1.12
C MET A 178 14.13 17.64 -0.09
N GLY A 179 13.67 18.38 0.93
CA GLY A 179 14.53 18.88 2.00
C GLY A 179 15.15 17.80 2.90
N TYR A 180 14.63 16.56 2.87
CA TYR A 180 15.13 15.42 3.66
C TYR A 180 15.90 14.40 2.83
N LEU A 181 15.84 14.51 1.50
CA LEU A 181 16.52 13.61 0.59
C LEU A 181 18.02 13.91 0.59
N LYS A 182 18.84 12.87 0.62
CA LYS A 182 20.30 13.02 0.45
C LYS A 182 20.61 13.48 -0.99
N ASN A 183 21.80 14.05 -1.23
CA ASN A 183 22.19 14.58 -2.55
C ASN A 183 22.07 13.56 -3.71
N ASN A 184 22.35 12.28 -3.44
CA ASN A 184 22.23 11.17 -4.40
C ASN A 184 21.04 10.26 -4.06
N GLY A 185 20.01 10.82 -3.43
CA GLY A 185 18.79 10.10 -3.10
C GLY A 185 17.86 10.02 -4.29
N GLU A 186 16.98 9.04 -4.26
CA GLU A 186 16.01 8.79 -5.33
C GLU A 186 14.59 9.11 -4.82
N MET A 187 13.66 9.39 -5.74
CA MET A 187 12.27 9.60 -5.41
C MET A 187 11.37 8.87 -6.41
N LEU A 188 10.39 8.13 -5.89
CA LEU A 188 9.31 7.53 -6.66
C LEU A 188 8.00 8.22 -6.26
N ALA A 189 7.42 8.97 -7.20
CA ALA A 189 6.16 9.68 -6.99
C ALA A 189 5.08 9.15 -7.92
N LEU A 190 3.93 8.75 -7.36
CA LEU A 190 2.80 8.29 -8.15
C LEU A 190 1.96 9.49 -8.60
N ILE A 191 2.00 9.78 -9.90
CA ILE A 191 1.18 10.82 -10.51
C ILE A 191 -0.26 10.30 -10.65
N LYS A 192 -1.21 11.09 -10.14
CA LYS A 192 -2.64 10.82 -10.25
C LYS A 192 -3.28 12.03 -10.95
N PRO A 193 -3.49 11.98 -12.28
CA PRO A 193 -3.90 13.15 -13.07
C PRO A 193 -5.09 13.92 -12.47
N GLN A 194 -6.08 13.21 -11.91
CA GLN A 194 -7.26 13.80 -11.28
C GLN A 194 -6.99 14.70 -10.07
N PHE A 195 -5.77 14.69 -9.51
CA PHE A 195 -5.34 15.57 -8.42
C PHE A 195 -4.33 16.63 -8.85
N GLU A 196 -3.90 16.60 -10.11
CA GLU A 196 -2.94 17.54 -10.68
C GLU A 196 -3.60 18.58 -11.61
N VAL A 197 -4.67 18.20 -12.29
CA VAL A 197 -5.38 19.08 -13.24
C VAL A 197 -6.24 20.15 -12.55
N CYS A 198 -6.57 21.21 -13.28
CA CYS A 198 -7.35 22.32 -12.76
C CYS A 198 -8.83 21.94 -12.52
N LYS A 199 -9.50 22.76 -11.68
CA LYS A 199 -10.92 22.61 -11.40
C LYS A 199 -11.73 22.87 -12.69
N GLY A 200 -12.24 21.81 -13.31
CA GLY A 200 -12.97 21.86 -14.57
C GLY A 200 -12.55 20.79 -15.58
N GLU A 201 -11.34 20.24 -15.42
CA GLU A 201 -10.74 19.24 -16.31
C GLU A 201 -10.96 17.80 -15.81
N VAL A 202 -11.60 17.64 -14.65
CA VAL A 202 -11.97 16.35 -14.09
C VAL A 202 -13.40 16.01 -14.49
N GLY A 203 -13.56 14.99 -15.33
CA GLY A 203 -14.86 14.50 -15.77
C GLY A 203 -15.69 13.85 -14.64
N LYS A 204 -16.93 13.46 -14.96
CA LYS A 204 -17.81 12.75 -14.01
C LYS A 204 -17.11 11.52 -13.42
N GLY A 205 -17.14 11.39 -12.10
CA GLY A 205 -16.54 10.26 -11.38
C GLY A 205 -15.05 10.43 -11.04
N GLY A 206 -14.45 11.61 -11.24
CA GLY A 206 -13.04 11.85 -10.90
C GLY A 206 -12.06 11.34 -11.96
N ILE A 207 -12.53 11.09 -13.18
CA ILE A 207 -11.75 10.50 -14.28
C ILE A 207 -11.34 11.62 -15.24
N VAL A 208 -10.03 11.72 -15.49
CA VAL A 208 -9.46 12.52 -16.58
C VAL A 208 -9.38 11.62 -17.81
N ARG A 209 -10.00 12.01 -18.93
CA ARG A 209 -10.14 11.19 -20.14
C ARG A 209 -9.37 11.73 -21.36
N GLU A 210 -8.83 12.94 -21.24
CA GLU A 210 -8.10 13.62 -22.32
C GLU A 210 -6.64 13.77 -21.88
N GLU A 211 -5.72 13.46 -22.80
CA GLU A 211 -4.25 13.56 -22.66
C GLU A 211 -3.77 14.99 -22.84
#